data_AF-U1P7V8-F1
#
_entry.id   AF-U1P7V8-F1
#
_cell.length_a   1.000
_cell.length_b   1.000
_cell.length_c   1.000
_cell.angle_alpha   90.00
_cell.angle_beta   90.00
_cell.angle_gamma   90.00
#
_symmetry.space_group_name_H-M   'P 1'
#
loop_
_entity.id
_entity.type
_entity.pdbx_description
1 polymer ?
#
loop_
_entity_poly.entity_id
_entity_poly.type
_entity_poly.pdbx_seq_one_letter_code
_entity_poly.pdbx_strand_id
1 'polypeptide(L)'
;MPEKQANRIVMSHDGDGREPLLTTRNGRPSTTSLRAHINVLTRPCHYTGDCPHNRQQGECEAAQYEYSQRCPSSVSPHPSRRSAITPWLNNGHRKELISDRMEYQPTPSTNTMTLVPNRKGGNFGASNSTCNSVH
;
A
#
# COMPACT_ATOMS: atom_id res chain seq x y z
N MET A 1 -24.67 20.70 -5.59
CA MET A 1 -24.35 19.26 -5.50
C MET A 1 -25.40 18.60 -4.61
N PRO A 2 -26.35 17.81 -5.13
CA PRO A 2 -27.35 17.19 -4.28
C PRO A 2 -26.69 16.09 -3.45
N GLU A 3 -26.82 16.22 -2.13
CA GLU A 3 -26.43 15.24 -1.13
C GLU A 3 -27.23 13.96 -1.37
N LYS A 4 -26.64 12.99 -2.09
CA LYS A 4 -27.20 11.65 -2.16
C LYS A 4 -27.01 11.02 -0.79
N GLN A 5 -28.04 11.07 0.05
CA GLN A 5 -28.13 10.22 1.23
C GLN A 5 -27.89 8.78 0.78
N ALA A 6 -26.72 8.25 1.12
CA ALA A 6 -26.36 6.89 0.81
C ALA A 6 -27.28 6.01 1.64
N ASN A 7 -28.15 5.26 0.97
CA ASN A 7 -29.00 4.24 1.57
C ASN A 7 -28.10 3.24 2.31
N ARG A 8 -27.93 3.44 3.62
CA ARG A 8 -27.07 2.65 4.51
C ARG A 8 -27.85 1.40 4.87
N ILE A 9 -27.60 0.30 4.16
CA ILE A 9 -28.13 -1.00 4.57
C ILE A 9 -27.32 -1.45 5.81
N VAL A 10 -27.93 -1.31 6.99
CA VAL A 10 -27.39 -1.78 8.26
C VAL A 10 -27.65 -3.28 8.35
N MET A 11 -26.90 -4.08 7.60
CA MET A 11 -26.96 -5.54 7.74
C MET A 11 -25.91 -6.03 8.73
N SER A 12 -26.43 -6.81 9.69
CA SER A 12 -25.84 -7.40 10.89
C SER A 12 -25.45 -6.39 11.97
N HIS A 13 -26.41 -6.06 12.84
CA HIS A 13 -26.08 -5.90 14.25
C HIS A 13 -25.35 -7.19 14.66
N ASP A 14 -24.11 -7.07 15.12
CA ASP A 14 -23.57 -8.06 16.05
C ASP A 14 -24.54 -8.17 17.25
N GLY A 15 -24.59 -9.31 17.93
CA GLY A 15 -25.56 -9.56 19.01
C GLY A 15 -25.56 -8.51 20.14
N ASP A 16 -24.55 -7.64 20.17
CA ASP A 16 -24.36 -6.53 21.07
C ASP A 16 -24.89 -5.17 20.54
N GLY A 17 -25.55 -5.15 19.39
CA GLY A 17 -26.20 -3.95 18.82
C GLY A 17 -25.24 -2.87 18.30
N ARG A 18 -24.03 -3.23 17.84
CA ARG A 18 -23.08 -2.24 17.32
C ARG A 18 -23.33 -2.00 15.83
N GLU A 19 -23.20 -0.73 15.45
CA GLU A 19 -23.29 -0.35 14.05
C GLU A 19 -21.90 -0.26 13.42
N PRO A 20 -21.65 -0.94 12.29
CA PRO A 20 -20.38 -0.82 11.59
C PRO A 20 -20.17 0.60 11.05
N LEU A 21 -19.02 1.20 11.39
CA LEU A 21 -18.65 2.56 10.97
C LEU A 21 -18.53 2.71 9.45
N LEU A 22 -18.01 1.68 8.78
CA LEU A 22 -17.80 1.64 7.34
C LEU A 22 -18.66 0.54 6.71
N THR A 23 -19.64 0.96 5.90
CA THR A 23 -20.60 0.08 5.22
C THR A 23 -20.75 0.45 3.76
N THR A 24 -21.14 -0.53 2.96
CA THR A 24 -21.58 -0.36 1.57
C THR A 24 -23.09 -0.49 1.49
N ARG A 25 -23.65 -0.29 0.28
CA ARG A 25 -25.07 -0.61 0.01
C ARG A 25 -25.42 -2.07 0.32
N ASN A 26 -24.44 -2.96 0.43
CA ASN A 26 -24.64 -4.38 0.69
C ASN A 26 -24.19 -4.76 2.11
N GLY A 27 -24.07 -3.81 3.04
CA GLY A 27 -23.58 -4.04 4.41
C GLY A 27 -22.05 -4.00 4.51
N ARG A 28 -21.45 -4.86 5.34
CA ARG A 28 -19.99 -4.88 5.60
C ARG A 28 -19.19 -5.18 4.32
N PRO A 29 -18.27 -4.31 3.89
CA PRO A 29 -17.44 -4.58 2.73
C PRO A 29 -16.50 -5.77 2.98
N SER A 30 -16.29 -6.58 1.95
CA SER A 30 -15.19 -7.55 1.95
C SER A 30 -13.83 -6.83 1.87
N THR A 31 -12.77 -7.48 2.35
CA THR A 31 -11.40 -6.97 2.25
C THR A 31 -10.98 -6.76 0.79
N THR A 32 -11.41 -7.66 -0.11
CA THR A 32 -11.17 -7.58 -1.55
C THR A 32 -11.86 -6.36 -2.17
N SER A 33 -13.11 -6.07 -1.79
CA SER A 33 -13.83 -4.88 -2.24
C SER A 33 -13.13 -3.60 -1.81
N LEU A 34 -12.71 -3.52 -0.55
CA LEU A 34 -11.97 -2.36 -0.06
C LEU A 34 -10.63 -2.16 -0.79
N ARG A 35 -9.91 -3.26 -1.04
CA ARG A 35 -8.67 -3.24 -1.82
C ARG A 35 -8.89 -2.73 -3.25
N ALA A 36 -9.94 -3.20 -3.92
CA ALA A 36 -10.27 -2.75 -5.27
C ALA A 36 -10.60 -1.24 -5.29
N HIS A 37 -11.35 -0.73 -4.31
CA HIS A 37 -11.62 0.70 -4.18
C HIS A 37 -10.33 1.51 -4.03
N ILE A 38 -9.41 1.07 -3.15
CA ILE A 38 -8.12 1.75 -2.94
C ILE A 38 -7.30 1.76 -4.24
N ASN A 39 -7.24 0.64 -4.96
CA ASN A 39 -6.52 0.57 -6.23
C ASN A 39 -7.12 1.51 -7.27
N VAL A 40 -8.45 1.57 -7.39
CA VAL A 40 -9.12 2.51 -8.31
C VAL A 40 -8.81 3.96 -7.96
N LEU A 41 -8.91 4.33 -6.68
CA LEU A 41 -8.70 5.71 -6.23
C LEU A 41 -7.26 6.19 -6.36
N THR A 42 -6.29 5.29 -6.18
CA THR A 42 -4.87 5.64 -6.26
C THR A 42 -4.34 5.72 -7.69
N ARG A 43 -5.13 5.29 -8.68
CA ARG A 43 -4.73 5.38 -10.09
C ARG A 43 -4.75 6.83 -10.57
N PRO A 44 -3.64 7.33 -11.16
CA PRO A 44 -3.53 8.73 -11.60
C PRO A 44 -4.63 9.13 -12.59
N CYS A 45 -4.88 8.28 -13.58
CA CYS A 45 -5.90 8.54 -14.60
C CYS A 45 -7.33 8.73 -14.07
N HIS A 46 -7.63 8.27 -12.85
CA HIS A 46 -8.94 8.45 -12.24
C HIS A 46 -9.21 9.90 -11.83
N TYR A 47 -8.17 10.66 -11.46
CA TYR A 47 -8.31 12.05 -11.02
C TYR A 47 -7.69 13.08 -11.98
N THR A 48 -6.75 12.68 -12.83
CA THR A 48 -6.13 13.58 -13.83
C THR A 48 -6.85 13.59 -15.17
N GLY A 49 -7.59 12.52 -15.51
CA GLY A 49 -8.12 12.34 -16.87
C GLY A 49 -7.08 11.86 -17.89
N ASP A 50 -5.81 11.75 -17.51
CA ASP A 50 -4.71 11.34 -18.38
C ASP A 50 -3.93 10.16 -17.80
N CYS A 51 -3.51 9.23 -18.66
CA CYS A 51 -2.70 8.09 -18.24
C CYS A 51 -1.19 8.39 -18.38
N PRO A 52 -0.41 8.30 -17.29
CA PRO A 52 1.05 8.50 -17.35
C PRO A 52 1.79 7.38 -18.10
N HIS A 53 1.10 6.30 -18.48
CA HIS A 53 1.64 5.21 -19.27
C HIS A 53 1.18 5.25 -20.73
N ASN A 54 0.67 6.40 -21.19
CA ASN A 54 0.21 6.62 -22.56
C ASN A 54 -0.86 5.61 -23.03
N ARG A 55 -1.74 5.17 -22.12
CA ARG A 55 -2.87 4.29 -22.45
C ARG A 55 -4.14 5.12 -22.59
N GLN A 56 -4.96 4.80 -23.59
CA GLN A 56 -6.30 5.38 -23.71
C GLN A 56 -7.22 4.77 -22.64
N GLN A 57 -7.98 5.60 -21.93
CA GLN A 57 -8.78 5.13 -20.80
C GLN A 57 -9.89 4.15 -21.20
N GLY A 58 -10.50 4.35 -22.37
CA GLY A 58 -11.59 3.49 -22.88
C GLY A 58 -11.15 2.07 -23.20
N GLU A 59 -9.89 1.87 -23.59
CA GLU A 59 -9.33 0.57 -23.96
C GLU A 59 -8.43 -0.03 -22.86
N CYS A 60 -8.14 0.77 -21.82
CA CYS A 60 -7.26 0.34 -20.75
C CYS A 60 -7.99 -0.69 -19.86
N GLU A 61 -7.55 -1.94 -19.90
CA GLU A 61 -8.07 -3.00 -19.03
C GLU A 61 -7.99 -2.63 -17.55
N ALA A 62 -6.87 -2.02 -17.14
CA ALA A 62 -6.69 -1.55 -15.77
C ALA A 62 -7.62 -0.38 -15.41
N ALA A 63 -8.34 0.21 -16.37
CA ALA A 63 -9.38 1.20 -16.11
C ALA A 63 -10.61 0.59 -15.43
N GLN A 64 -10.86 -0.69 -15.67
CA GLN A 64 -11.95 -1.44 -15.06
C GLN A 64 -11.71 -1.67 -13.58
N TYR A 65 -12.79 -1.67 -12.81
CA TYR A 65 -12.79 -1.85 -11.36
C TYR A 65 -12.07 -3.15 -10.94
N GLU A 66 -12.42 -4.26 -11.60
CA GLU A 66 -11.91 -5.61 -11.30
C GLU A 66 -10.41 -5.78 -11.59
N TYR A 67 -9.89 -5.05 -12.57
CA TYR A 67 -8.50 -5.14 -13.01
C TYR A 67 -7.65 -3.94 -12.62
N SER A 68 -8.15 -3.10 -11.70
CA SER A 68 -7.46 -1.90 -11.20
C SER A 68 -6.02 -2.15 -10.75
N GLN A 69 -5.76 -3.33 -10.18
CA GLN A 69 -4.42 -3.78 -9.77
C GLN A 69 -3.40 -3.99 -10.90
N ARG A 70 -3.83 -4.03 -12.17
CA ARG A 70 -2.94 -4.15 -13.34
C ARG A 70 -2.34 -2.82 -13.79
N CYS A 71 -2.73 -1.71 -13.17
CA CYS A 71 -2.09 -0.41 -13.43
C CYS A 71 -0.76 -0.33 -12.65
N PRO A 72 0.39 -0.08 -13.32
CA PRO A 72 1.68 -0.01 -12.66
C PRO A 72 1.80 1.18 -11.69
N SER A 73 1.05 2.26 -11.92
CA SER A 73 0.93 3.38 -11.01
C SER A 73 -0.18 3.24 -9.95
N SER A 74 -0.90 2.11 -9.90
CA SER A 74 -1.85 1.87 -8.79
C SER A 74 -1.08 1.55 -7.51
N VAL A 75 -1.55 2.08 -6.38
CA VAL A 75 -0.94 1.82 -5.08
C VAL A 75 -1.85 0.89 -4.28
N SER A 76 -1.33 -0.28 -3.91
CA SER A 76 -2.07 -1.22 -3.06
C SER A 76 -2.11 -0.76 -1.60
N PRO A 77 -2.98 -1.34 -0.75
CA PRO A 77 -3.11 -0.90 0.64
C PRO A 77 -1.83 -1.00 1.47
N HIS A 78 -0.93 -1.94 1.13
CA HIS A 78 0.27 -2.19 1.93
C HIS A 78 1.28 -1.03 1.86
N PRO A 79 1.71 -0.54 0.68
CA PRO A 79 2.46 0.71 0.55
C PRO A 79 1.78 1.91 1.22
N SER A 80 0.46 2.06 1.08
CA SER A 80 -0.29 3.17 1.72
C SER A 80 -0.23 3.11 3.24
N ARG A 81 -0.28 1.91 3.84
CA ARG A 81 -0.08 1.74 5.28
C ARG A 81 1.35 2.11 5.69
N ARG A 82 2.34 1.75 4.87
CA ARG A 82 3.75 2.07 5.13
C ARG A 82 4.04 3.56 5.02
N SER A 83 3.44 4.27 4.05
CA SER A 83 3.63 5.70 3.90
C SER A 83 3.10 6.50 5.09
N ALA A 84 2.08 6.00 5.80
CA ALA A 84 1.62 6.60 7.05
C ALA A 84 2.59 6.38 8.22
N ILE A 85 3.44 5.35 8.16
CA ILE A 85 4.45 5.02 9.19
C ILE A 85 5.74 5.82 8.98
N THR A 86 6.16 6.01 7.73
CA THR A 86 7.44 6.64 7.38
C THR A 86 7.67 8.02 8.02
N PRO A 87 6.70 8.95 8.08
CA PRO A 87 6.89 10.24 8.76
C PRO A 87 7.26 10.09 10.23
N TRP A 88 6.65 9.14 10.94
CA TRP A 88 6.97 8.88 12.35
C TRP A 88 8.39 8.35 12.52
N LEU A 89 8.83 7.47 11.61
CA LEU A 89 10.21 6.97 11.60
C LEU A 89 11.21 8.09 11.30
N ASN A 90 10.91 8.96 10.34
CA ASN A 90 11.77 10.08 9.95
C ASN A 90 11.88 11.15 11.05
N ASN A 91 10.83 11.32 11.86
CA ASN A 91 10.82 12.20 13.03
C ASN A 91 11.53 11.58 14.26
N GLY A 92 12.15 10.40 14.11
CA GLY A 92 12.94 9.77 15.17
C GLY A 92 12.12 9.13 16.29
N HIS A 93 10.82 8.87 16.07
CA HIS A 93 10.02 8.16 17.07
C HIS A 93 10.53 6.71 17.23
N ARG A 94 10.48 6.21 18.48
CA ARG A 94 10.88 4.85 18.82
C ARG A 94 10.06 3.82 18.04
N LYS A 95 10.72 2.79 17.50
CA LYS A 95 10.08 1.75 16.68
C LYS A 95 9.05 0.97 17.48
N GLU A 96 9.28 0.78 18.78
CA GLU A 96 8.39 0.08 19.69
C GLU A 96 7.05 0.82 19.82
N LEU A 97 7.10 2.15 19.99
CA LEU A 97 5.89 2.98 20.09
C LEU A 97 5.07 2.98 18.78
N ILE A 98 5.75 2.97 17.63
CA ILE A 98 5.09 2.90 16.33
C ILE A 98 4.50 1.50 16.09
N SER A 99 5.23 0.45 16.48
CA SER A 99 4.81 -0.95 16.41
C SER A 99 3.52 -1.17 17.20
N ASP A 100 3.47 -0.69 18.44
CA ASP A 100 2.29 -0.81 19.31
C ASP A 100 1.07 -0.09 18.74
N ARG A 101 1.28 1.08 18.14
CA ARG A 101 0.20 1.86 17.53
C ARG A 101 -0.36 1.23 16.26
N MET A 102 0.49 0.63 15.44
CA MET A 102 0.14 0.20 14.07
C MET A 102 0.02 -1.31 13.92
N GLU A 103 0.18 -2.05 15.02
CA GLU A 103 0.23 -3.52 15.07
C GLU A 103 1.11 -4.08 13.95
N TYR A 104 2.37 -3.67 13.95
CA TYR A 104 3.37 -4.10 12.96
C TYR A 104 4.64 -4.52 13.68
N GLN A 105 5.08 -5.76 13.46
CA GLN A 105 6.36 -6.23 13.98
C GLN A 105 7.50 -5.60 13.16
N PRO A 106 8.31 -4.70 13.73
CA PRO A 106 9.48 -4.22 13.04
C PRO A 106 10.42 -5.40 12.84
N THR A 107 10.87 -5.60 11.60
CA THR A 107 11.98 -6.54 11.39
C THR A 107 13.15 -6.06 12.25
N PRO A 108 13.72 -6.90 13.12
CA PRO A 108 14.90 -6.50 13.88
C PRO A 108 15.95 -6.06 12.86
N SER A 109 16.39 -4.80 12.96
CA SER A 109 17.53 -4.34 12.17
C SER A 109 18.75 -5.02 12.76
N THR A 110 19.01 -6.23 12.32
CA THR A 110 20.20 -6.98 12.66
C THR A 110 21.38 -6.26 12.02
N ASN A 111 21.95 -5.31 12.74
CA ASN A 111 23.29 -4.78 12.46
C ASN A 111 24.34 -5.79 12.95
N THR A 112 24.07 -7.08 12.75
CA THR A 112 25.00 -8.18 12.99
C THR A 112 25.42 -8.62 11.61
N MET A 113 26.69 -8.37 11.30
CA MET A 113 27.37 -8.87 10.11
C MET A 113 27.39 -10.40 10.19
N THR A 114 26.30 -11.04 9.77
CA THR A 114 26.27 -12.50 9.67
C THR A 114 27.18 -12.86 8.50
N LEU A 115 28.39 -13.33 8.82
CA LEU A 115 29.25 -14.02 7.87
C LEU A 115 28.47 -15.21 7.33
N VAL A 116 27.89 -15.06 6.15
CA VAL A 116 27.34 -16.18 5.39
C VAL A 116 28.53 -17.03 4.96
N PRO A 117 28.64 -18.31 5.36
CA PRO A 117 29.69 -19.16 4.85
C PRO A 117 29.51 -19.33 3.34
N ASN A 118 30.55 -18.94 2.61
CA ASN A 118 30.67 -18.97 1.16
C ASN A 118 30.36 -20.38 0.63
N ARG A 119 29.17 -20.57 0.03
CA ARG A 119 28.87 -21.76 -0.77
C ARG A 119 29.36 -21.51 -2.19
N LYS A 120 30.47 -22.19 -2.51
CA LYS A 120 30.99 -22.53 -3.83
C LYS A 120 31.74 -21.41 -4.55
N GLY A 121 33.01 -21.72 -4.82
CA GLY A 121 33.91 -20.94 -5.64
C GLY A 121 33.31 -20.59 -6.99
N GLY A 122 33.32 -19.30 -7.27
CA GLY A 122 33.12 -18.69 -8.58
C GLY A 122 34.02 -17.48 -8.63
N ASN A 123 35.07 -17.57 -9.44
CA ASN A 123 36.05 -16.53 -9.65
C ASN A 123 35.37 -15.34 -10.36
N PHE A 124 35.14 -14.23 -9.66
CA PHE A 124 34.76 -12.96 -10.27
C PHE A 124 35.69 -11.88 -9.73
N GLY A 125 36.51 -11.35 -10.64
CA GLY A 125 37.55 -10.36 -10.36
C GLY A 125 36.97 -9.10 -9.70
N ALA A 126 37.71 -8.62 -8.70
CA ALA A 126 37.45 -7.36 -8.04
C ALA A 126 37.69 -6.20 -9.01
N SER A 127 36.63 -5.49 -9.40
CA SER A 127 36.74 -4.12 -9.88
C SER A 127 36.52 -3.17 -8.69
N ASN A 128 37.61 -2.55 -8.23
CA ASN A 128 37.56 -1.46 -7.26
C ASN A 128 37.01 -0.20 -7.96
N SER A 129 35.75 0.15 -7.72
CA SER A 129 35.28 1.52 -7.94
C SER A 129 35.23 2.26 -6.60
N THR A 130 36.29 3.02 -6.35
CA THR A 130 36.36 4.02 -5.28
C THR A 130 35.31 5.09 -5.56
N CYS A 131 34.23 5.12 -4.79
CA CYS A 131 33.27 6.22 -4.82
C CYS A 131 33.87 7.39 -4.03
N ASN A 132 34.46 8.35 -4.74
CA ASN A 132 34.88 9.62 -4.17
C ASN A 132 33.63 10.47 -3.89
N SER A 133 33.40 10.79 -2.61
CA SER A 133 32.50 11.86 -2.19
C SER A 133 33.01 13.20 -2.70
N VAL A 134 32.22 13.90 -3.51
CA VAL A 134 32.44 15.31 -3.83
C VAL A 134 31.10 16.06 -3.75
N HIS A 135 31.11 17.03 -2.82
CA HIS A 135 30.13 18.08 -2.48
C HIS A 135 28.99 17.70 -1.52
#